data_AF-A0A833MF12-F1
#
_entry.id   AF-A0A833MF12-F1
#
_cell.length_a   1.000
_cell.length_b   1.000
_cell.length_c   1.000
_cell.angle_alpha   90.00
_cell.angle_beta   90.00
_cell.angle_gamma   90.00
#
_symmetry.space_group_name_H-M   'P 1'
#
loop_
_entity.id
_entity.type
_entity.pdbx_description
1 polymer ?
#
loop_
_entity_poly.entity_id
_entity_poly.type
_entity_poly.pdbx_seq_one_letter_code
_entity_poly.pdbx_strand_id
1 'polypeptide(L)'
;MDNKQRENLIKAYNKGKTKYILQHGVLSWGVSTAIIYRILVSLFNIGFSFSAIKRGLFSLDTLYAIPLFSIGGLLWGIFMWKIIEKKASEIKEKRGKRRKDREETIL
;
A
#
# COMPACT_ATOMS: atom_id res chain seq x y z
N MET A 1 -11.10 -15.27 6.34
CA MET A 1 -10.08 -15.01 5.29
C MET A 1 -9.97 -16.25 4.44
N ASP A 2 -10.38 -16.11 3.19
CA ASP A 2 -10.41 -17.19 2.19
C ASP A 2 -9.01 -17.74 1.91
N ASN A 3 -8.92 -19.00 1.46
CA ASN A 3 -7.63 -19.65 1.17
C ASN A 3 -6.85 -18.90 0.08
N LYS A 4 -7.54 -18.37 -0.93
CA LYS A 4 -6.92 -17.57 -2.00
C LYS A 4 -6.32 -16.27 -1.48
N GLN A 5 -7.00 -15.61 -0.53
CA GLN A 5 -6.50 -14.39 0.12
C GLN A 5 -5.23 -14.66 0.93
N ARG A 6 -5.15 -15.80 1.62
CA ARG A 6 -3.94 -16.23 2.36
C ARG A 6 -2.76 -16.43 1.43
N GLU A 7 -2.97 -17.09 0.30
CA GLU A 7 -1.91 -17.31 -0.68
C GLU A 7 -1.43 -16.02 -1.31
N ASN A 8 -2.34 -15.12 -1.69
CA ASN A 8 -1.96 -13.82 -2.24
C ASN A 8 -1.15 -12.99 -1.23
N LEU A 9 -1.51 -13.04 0.05
CA LEU A 9 -0.78 -12.37 1.12
C LEU A 9 0.63 -12.96 1.30
N ILE A 10 0.77 -14.29 1.26
CA ILE A 10 2.09 -14.96 1.31
C ILE A 10 2.91 -14.62 0.06
N LYS A 11 2.31 -14.61 -1.13
CA LYS A 11 2.97 -14.21 -2.38
C LYS A 11 3.47 -12.77 -2.29
N ALA A 12 2.65 -11.84 -1.77
CA ALA A 12 3.06 -10.46 -1.56
C ALA A 12 4.20 -10.33 -0.56
N TYR A 13 4.15 -11.09 0.56
CA TYR A 13 5.23 -11.15 1.54
C TYR A 13 6.54 -11.70 0.92
N ASN A 14 6.46 -12.77 0.13
CA ASN A 14 7.64 -13.38 -0.49
C ASN A 14 8.29 -12.48 -1.57
N LYS A 15 7.56 -11.51 -2.14
CA LYS A 15 8.13 -10.51 -3.07
C LYS A 15 9.07 -9.52 -2.37
N GLY A 16 9.03 -9.45 -1.04
CA GLY A 16 9.93 -8.65 -0.22
C GLY A 16 9.43 -7.25 0.14
N LYS A 17 9.96 -6.75 1.25
CA LYS A 17 9.56 -5.51 1.92
C LYS A 17 9.70 -4.28 1.03
N THR A 18 10.88 -4.07 0.45
CA THR A 18 11.20 -2.87 -0.34
C THR A 18 10.29 -2.73 -1.56
N LYS A 19 10.10 -3.83 -2.30
CA LYS A 19 9.22 -3.86 -3.47
C LYS A 19 7.76 -3.58 -3.09
N TYR A 20 7.29 -4.16 -1.99
CA TYR A 20 5.93 -3.90 -1.49
C TYR A 20 5.74 -2.42 -1.11
N ILE A 21 6.67 -1.83 -0.36
CA ILE A 21 6.59 -0.44 0.09
C ILE A 21 6.59 0.52 -1.10
N LEU A 22 7.47 0.32 -2.09
CA LEU A 22 7.52 1.14 -3.30
C LEU A 22 6.22 1.02 -4.12
N GLN A 23 5.75 -0.20 -4.38
CA GLN A 23 4.58 -0.42 -5.24
C GLN A 23 3.25 -0.04 -4.57
N HIS A 24 3.06 -0.43 -3.33
CA HIS A 24 1.78 -0.27 -2.64
C HIS A 24 1.74 0.93 -1.69
N GLY A 25 2.87 1.33 -1.12
CA GLY A 25 2.98 2.53 -0.29
C GLY A 25 3.17 3.79 -1.13
N VAL A 26 4.23 3.86 -1.93
CA VAL A 26 4.57 5.08 -2.66
C VAL A 26 3.74 5.24 -3.93
N LEU A 27 3.78 4.26 -4.83
CA LEU A 27 3.13 4.35 -6.15
C LEU A 27 1.59 4.27 -6.05
N SER A 28 1.07 3.31 -5.29
CA SER A 28 -0.39 3.12 -5.21
C SER A 28 -1.06 4.11 -4.24
N TRP A 29 -0.45 4.41 -3.10
CA TRP A 29 -1.05 5.30 -2.10
C TRP A 29 -0.50 6.73 -2.22
N GLY A 30 0.80 6.96 -2.07
CA GLY A 30 1.40 8.30 -2.12
C GLY A 30 1.09 9.09 -3.40
N VAL A 31 1.36 8.52 -4.58
CA VAL A 31 1.13 9.21 -5.86
C VAL A 31 -0.36 9.42 -6.12
N SER A 32 -1.20 8.41 -5.90
CA SER A 32 -2.65 8.55 -6.09
C SER A 32 -3.25 9.59 -5.15
N THR A 33 -2.86 9.60 -3.88
CA THR A 33 -3.33 10.59 -2.90
C THR A 33 -2.86 11.99 -3.25
N ALA A 34 -1.64 12.17 -3.77
CA ALA A 34 -1.17 13.46 -4.26
C ALA A 34 -2.05 13.99 -5.41
N ILE A 35 -2.41 13.12 -6.37
CA ILE A 35 -3.29 13.47 -7.49
C ILE A 35 -4.68 13.85 -6.96
N ILE A 36 -5.28 13.03 -6.10
CA ILE A 36 -6.60 13.30 -5.50
C ILE A 36 -6.59 14.60 -4.71
N TYR A 37 -5.56 14.84 -3.91
CA TYR A 37 -5.40 16.07 -3.13
C TYR A 37 -5.38 17.30 -4.04
N ARG A 38 -4.66 17.25 -5.18
CA ARG A 38 -4.65 18.37 -6.14
C ARG A 38 -6.01 18.61 -6.79
N ILE A 39 -6.73 17.55 -7.13
CA ILE A 39 -8.10 17.67 -7.66
C ILE A 39 -9.00 18.35 -6.63
N LEU A 40 -8.93 17.92 -5.37
CA LEU A 40 -9.70 18.51 -4.27
C LEU A 40 -9.34 19.98 -4.04
N VAL A 41 -8.05 20.32 -3.93
CA VAL A 41 -7.60 21.70 -3.72
C VAL A 41 -8.05 22.60 -4.89
N SER A 42 -7.94 22.12 -6.13
CA SER A 42 -8.42 22.88 -7.29
C SER A 42 -9.93 23.09 -7.25
N LEU A 43 -10.68 22.08 -6.80
CA LEU A 43 -12.13 22.15 -6.67
C LEU A 43 -12.56 23.20 -5.63
N PHE A 44 -11.90 23.22 -4.47
CA PHE A 44 -12.24 24.12 -3.36
C PHE A 44 -11.77 25.57 -3.59
N ASN A 45 -10.64 25.80 -4.27
CA ASN A 45 -10.09 27.15 -4.43
C ASN A 45 -10.65 27.93 -5.64
N ILE A 46 -10.95 27.24 -6.75
CA ILE A 46 -11.25 27.91 -8.04
C ILE A 46 -12.60 27.45 -8.62
N GLY A 47 -13.22 26.40 -8.07
CA GLY A 47 -14.39 25.74 -8.64
C GLY A 47 -14.05 24.75 -9.76
N PHE A 48 -15.06 24.14 -10.38
CA PHE A 48 -14.89 23.09 -11.40
C PHE A 48 -14.51 23.67 -12.78
N SER A 49 -13.33 24.27 -12.90
CA SER A 49 -12.78 24.74 -14.19
C SER A 49 -11.62 23.86 -14.64
N PHE A 50 -11.81 23.14 -15.75
CA PHE A 50 -10.78 22.27 -16.35
C PHE A 50 -9.47 23.02 -16.67
N SER A 51 -9.56 24.29 -17.04
CA SER A 51 -8.39 25.16 -17.28
C SER A 51 -7.63 25.51 -16.00
N ALA A 52 -8.32 25.61 -14.87
CA ALA A 52 -7.71 25.85 -13.55
C ALA A 52 -7.03 24.60 -13.01
N ILE A 53 -7.64 23.41 -13.21
CA ILE A 53 -7.05 22.12 -12.82
C ILE A 53 -5.73 21.89 -13.55
N LYS A 54 -5.67 22.13 -14.87
CA LYS A 54 -4.42 22.01 -15.64
C LYS A 54 -3.33 22.95 -15.13
N ARG A 55 -3.65 24.24 -14.89
CA ARG A 55 -2.67 25.21 -14.38
C ARG A 55 -2.21 24.90 -12.96
N GLY A 56 -3.12 24.43 -12.11
CA GLY A 56 -2.80 23.95 -10.76
C GLY A 56 -1.84 22.76 -10.80
N LEU A 57 -2.09 21.75 -11.65
CA LEU A 57 -1.21 20.59 -11.75
C LEU A 57 0.24 20.96 -12.10
N PHE A 58 0.48 22.01 -12.88
CA PHE A 58 1.82 22.50 -13.21
C PHE A 58 2.35 23.64 -12.31
N SER A 59 1.64 23.99 -11.22
CA SER A 59 2.14 25.01 -10.27
C SER A 59 3.26 24.45 -9.39
N LEU A 60 4.14 25.35 -8.91
CA LEU A 60 5.26 25.00 -8.01
C LEU A 60 4.79 24.30 -6.72
N ASP A 61 3.55 24.54 -6.27
CA ASP A 61 2.97 23.86 -5.10
C ASP A 61 2.78 22.35 -5.34
N THR A 62 2.53 21.93 -6.59
CA THR A 62 2.47 20.51 -6.94
C THR A 62 3.83 19.84 -6.80
N LEU A 63 4.91 20.58 -7.06
CA LEU A 63 6.28 20.08 -6.96
C LEU A 63 6.65 19.72 -5.52
N TYR A 64 6.07 20.41 -4.53
CA TYR A 64 6.25 20.07 -3.10
C TYR A 64 5.28 19.01 -2.60
N ALA A 65 4.07 18.93 -3.18
CA ALA A 65 3.08 17.93 -2.79
C ALA A 65 3.54 16.50 -3.09
N ILE A 66 4.12 16.26 -4.27
CA ILE A 66 4.58 14.91 -4.68
C ILE A 66 5.59 14.30 -3.70
N PRO A 67 6.71 14.95 -3.33
CA PRO A 67 7.65 14.40 -2.37
C PRO A 67 7.03 14.28 -0.97
N LEU A 68 6.18 15.22 -0.55
CA LEU A 68 5.51 15.16 0.75
C LEU A 68 4.59 13.93 0.87
N PHE A 69 3.71 13.71 -0.12
CA PHE A 69 2.83 12.54 -0.16
C PHE A 69 3.59 11.24 -0.44
N SER A 70 4.73 11.30 -1.13
CA SER A 70 5.61 10.13 -1.32
C SER A 70 6.26 9.69 -0.01
N ILE A 71 6.70 10.63 0.82
CA ILE A 71 7.21 10.36 2.18
C ILE A 71 6.08 9.77 3.06
N GLY A 72 4.87 10.35 2.98
CA GLY A 72 3.69 9.78 3.63
C GLY A 72 3.41 8.34 3.16
N GLY A 73 3.51 8.09 1.85
CA GLY A 73 3.36 6.77 1.26
C GLY A 73 4.44 5.77 1.68
N LEU A 74 5.68 6.22 1.91
CA LEU A 74 6.74 5.40 2.50
C LEU A 74 6.38 4.97 3.92
N LEU A 75 5.99 5.92 4.78
CA LEU A 75 5.60 5.63 6.16
C LEU A 75 4.40 4.69 6.21
N TRP A 76 3.38 4.95 5.38
CA TRP A 76 2.21 4.09 5.24
C TRP A 76 2.58 2.68 4.76
N GLY A 77 3.45 2.59 3.75
CA GLY A 77 3.94 1.32 3.24
C GLY A 77 4.70 0.52 4.30
N ILE A 78 5.54 1.17 5.12
CA ILE A 78 6.24 0.53 6.24
C ILE A 78 5.26 0.02 7.29
N PHE A 79 4.26 0.83 7.66
CA PHE A 79 3.23 0.45 8.62
C PHE A 79 2.43 -0.76 8.13
N MET A 80 1.94 -0.72 6.89
CA MET A 80 1.21 -1.83 6.28
C MET A 80 2.06 -3.09 6.12
N TRP A 81 3.35 -2.93 5.82
CA TRP A 81 4.27 -4.07 5.76
C TRP A 81 4.33 -4.82 7.09
N LYS A 82 4.44 -4.10 8.23
CA LYS A 82 4.45 -4.75 9.56
C LYS A 82 3.20 -5.59 9.80
N ILE A 83 2.03 -5.12 9.35
CA ILE A 83 0.77 -5.86 9.46
C ILE A 83 0.79 -7.13 8.60
N ILE A 84 1.29 -7.03 7.36
CA ILE A 84 1.37 -8.16 6.43
C ILE A 84 2.38 -9.19 6.91
N GLU A 85 3.54 -8.75 7.37
CA GLU A 85 4.59 -9.59 7.93
C GLU A 85 4.07 -10.41 9.11
N LYS A 86 3.39 -9.75 10.06
CA LYS A 86 2.76 -10.43 11.20
C LYS A 86 1.70 -11.45 10.75
N LYS A 87 0.84 -11.09 9.80
CA LYS A 87 -0.18 -12.03 9.28
C LYS A 87 0.45 -13.20 8.53
N ALA A 88 1.51 -12.95 7.77
CA ALA A 88 2.20 -13.98 6.99
C ALA A 88 2.91 -14.98 7.90
N SER A 89 3.57 -14.51 8.97
CA SER A 89 4.23 -15.39 9.96
C SER A 89 3.22 -16.25 10.71
N GLU A 90 2.11 -15.68 11.19
CA GLU A 90 1.03 -16.41 11.85
C GLU A 90 0.43 -17.51 10.95
N ILE A 91 0.29 -17.25 9.64
CA ILE A 91 -0.21 -18.25 8.69
C ILE A 91 0.81 -19.37 8.49
N LYS A 92 2.10 -19.06 8.39
CA LYS A 92 3.16 -20.08 8.27
C LYS A 92 3.21 -20.96 9.51
N GLU A 93 3.14 -20.39 10.71
CA GLU A 93 3.14 -21.13 11.98
C GLU A 93 1.93 -22.07 12.08
N LYS A 94 0.72 -21.57 11.80
CA LYS A 94 -0.51 -22.39 11.81
C LYS A 94 -0.49 -23.52 10.77
N ARG A 95 0.14 -23.31 9.62
CA ARG A 95 0.34 -24.37 8.61
C ARG A 95 1.33 -25.43 9.07
N GLY A 96 2.41 -25.02 9.75
CA GLY A 96 3.38 -25.94 10.34
C GLY A 96 2.77 -26.84 11.42
N LYS A 97 2.05 -26.24 12.38
CA LYS A 97 1.34 -26.98 13.44
C LYS A 97 0.37 -28.02 12.87
N ARG A 98 -0.55 -27.61 11.99
CA ARG A 98 -1.51 -28.55 11.34
C ARG A 98 -0.87 -29.68 10.53
N ARG A 99 0.37 -29.48 10.04
CA ARG A 99 1.08 -30.52 9.31
C ARG A 99 1.62 -31.56 10.29
N LYS A 100 2.25 -31.09 11.38
CA LYS A 100 2.74 -31.94 12.47
C LYS A 100 1.62 -32.77 13.10
N ASP A 101 0.49 -32.15 13.43
CA ASP A 101 -0.66 -32.84 14.03
C ASP A 101 -1.21 -33.96 13.12
N ARG A 102 -1.17 -33.75 11.80
CA ARG A 102 -1.59 -34.75 10.81
C ARG A 102 -0.62 -35.92 10.70
N GLU A 103 0.68 -35.66 10.77
CA GLU A 103 1.71 -36.70 10.73
C GLU A 103 1.66 -37.57 12.01
N GLU A 104 1.36 -36.97 13.17
CA GLU A 104 1.19 -37.70 14.45
C GLU A 104 -0.12 -38.51 14.54
N THR A 105 -1.17 -38.16 13.80
CA THR A 105 -2.44 -38.93 13.77
C THR A 105 -2.36 -40.18 12.87
N ILE A 106 -1.36 -40.26 11.99
CA ILE A 106 -1.19 -41.36 11.03
C ILE A 106 -0.23 -42.45 11.59
N LEU A 107 0.49 -42.14 12.67
CA LEU A 107 1.36 -43.06 13.43
C LEU A 107 0.59 -43.72 14.58
#